data_AF-A0A151BNW7-F1
#
_entry.id   AF-A0A151BNW7-F1
#
_cell.length_a   1.000
_cell.length_b   1.000
_cell.length_c   1.000
_cell.angle_alpha   90.00
_cell.angle_beta   90.00
_cell.angle_gamma   90.00
#
_symmetry.space_group_name_H-M   'P 1'
#
loop_
_entity.id
_entity.type
_entity.pdbx_description
1 polymer ?
#
loop_
_entity_poly.entity_id
_entity_poly.type
_entity_poly.pdbx_seq_one_letter_code
_entity_poly.pdbx_strand_id
1 'polypeptide(L)'
;MLVPGVEVPHLCVQCHDYPCVKACPSEALSISPETEAVIVDREKCTACGLCIEACPGDVPYIHPAEKYAVICDLCGGDPQCVKACSEGGWDALKLLKKSENYTYKVYAKTPEEITREVAVQLYGEVGEEVV
;
A
#
# COMPACT_ATOMS: atom_id res chain seq x y z
N MET A 1 -4.19 14.60 -0.61
CA MET A 1 -2.88 15.28 -0.59
C MET A 1 -3.00 16.50 0.28
N LEU A 2 -2.15 16.59 1.31
CA LEU A 2 -2.23 17.64 2.32
C LEU A 2 -1.36 18.85 1.95
N VAL A 3 -0.23 18.61 1.28
CA VAL A 3 0.75 19.64 0.94
C VAL A 3 0.87 19.73 -0.59
N PRO A 4 0.49 20.85 -1.22
CA PRO A 4 0.66 21.03 -2.66
C PRO A 4 2.13 20.86 -3.08
N GLY A 5 2.38 20.06 -4.11
CA GLY A 5 3.73 19.77 -4.61
C GLY A 5 4.45 18.60 -3.94
N VAL A 6 3.87 18.01 -2.89
CA VAL A 6 4.36 16.78 -2.25
C VAL A 6 3.43 15.63 -2.61
N GLU A 7 3.66 15.05 -3.77
CA GLU A 7 2.86 13.94 -4.30
C GLU A 7 3.61 12.63 -4.07
N VAL A 8 3.15 11.82 -3.11
CA VAL A 8 3.81 10.56 -2.76
C VAL A 8 2.90 9.38 -3.08
N PRO A 9 3.37 8.36 -3.82
CA PRO A 9 2.59 7.16 -4.07
C PRO A 9 2.20 6.46 -2.77
N HIS A 10 0.91 6.21 -2.60
CA HIS A 10 0.38 5.48 -1.46
C HIS A 10 -0.05 4.07 -1.88
N LEU A 11 0.72 3.06 -1.48
CA LEU A 11 0.63 1.70 -2.02
C LEU A 11 0.82 0.66 -0.91
N CYS A 12 0.34 -0.57 -1.15
CA CYS A 12 0.56 -1.70 -0.25
C CYS A 12 2.05 -2.04 -0.20
N VAL A 13 2.60 -2.15 1.00
CA VAL A 13 4.02 -2.48 1.21
C VAL A 13 4.31 -3.98 1.35
N GLN A 14 3.28 -4.83 1.19
CA GLN A 14 3.38 -6.29 1.33
C GLN A 14 4.06 -6.71 2.66
N CYS A 15 3.48 -6.24 3.77
CA CYS A 15 3.99 -6.47 5.13
C CYS A 15 4.30 -7.95 5.40
N HIS A 16 5.46 -8.23 5.99
CA HIS A 16 5.87 -9.59 6.39
C HIS A 16 4.88 -10.32 7.32
N ASP A 17 4.13 -9.58 8.15
CA ASP A 17 3.21 -10.13 9.15
C ASP A 17 1.75 -10.15 8.70
N TYR A 18 1.43 -9.62 7.52
CA TYR A 18 0.10 -9.60 6.88
C TYR A 18 -1.08 -9.40 7.85
N PRO A 19 -1.16 -8.25 8.55
CA PRO A 19 -2.23 -8.01 9.52
C PRO A 19 -3.62 -8.03 8.88
N CYS A 20 -3.75 -7.56 7.64
CA CYS A 20 -4.99 -7.59 6.86
C CYS A 20 -5.49 -9.02 6.59
N VAL A 21 -4.58 -9.96 6.30
CA VAL A 21 -4.91 -11.38 6.08
C VAL A 21 -5.39 -12.00 7.40
N LYS A 22 -4.66 -11.79 8.50
CA LYS A 22 -5.01 -12.30 9.84
C LYS A 22 -6.34 -11.76 10.36
N ALA A 23 -6.71 -10.54 9.99
CA ALA A 23 -7.95 -9.90 10.42
C ALA A 23 -9.19 -10.39 9.65
N CYS A 24 -9.03 -11.11 8.53
CA CYS A 24 -10.15 -11.50 7.69
C CYS A 24 -10.91 -12.70 8.31
N PRO A 25 -12.16 -12.51 8.78
CA PRO A 25 -12.90 -13.60 9.43
C PRO A 25 -13.48 -14.61 8.46
N SER A 26 -13.63 -14.25 7.17
CA SER A 26 -14.16 -15.13 6.13
C SER A 26 -13.08 -15.88 5.36
N GLU A 27 -11.80 -15.74 5.76
CA GLU A 27 -10.65 -16.37 5.10
C GLU A 27 -10.60 -16.08 3.59
N ALA A 28 -11.05 -14.89 3.20
CA ALA A 28 -11.08 -14.43 1.81
C ALA A 28 -9.72 -13.90 1.34
N LEU A 29 -8.80 -13.60 2.26
CA LEU A 29 -7.48 -13.07 1.94
C LEU A 29 -6.43 -14.18 2.11
N SER A 30 -5.50 -14.27 1.17
CA SER A 30 -4.37 -15.21 1.21
C SER A 30 -3.09 -14.56 0.69
N ILE A 31 -1.97 -15.26 0.83
CA ILE A 31 -0.65 -14.79 0.36
C ILE A 31 -0.26 -15.64 -0.84
N SER A 32 0.09 -14.98 -1.94
CA SER A 32 0.62 -15.65 -3.12
C SER A 32 1.98 -16.30 -2.80
N PRO A 33 2.16 -17.60 -3.06
CA PRO A 33 3.45 -18.27 -2.84
C PRO A 33 4.53 -17.83 -3.82
N GLU A 34 4.14 -17.25 -4.97
CA GLU A 34 5.07 -16.83 -6.02
C GLU A 34 5.56 -15.39 -5.82
N THR A 35 4.67 -14.51 -5.37
CA THR A 35 4.91 -13.07 -5.33
C THR A 35 4.90 -12.47 -3.93
N GLU A 36 4.51 -13.25 -2.92
CA GLU A 36 4.23 -12.79 -1.56
C GLU A 36 3.16 -11.68 -1.48
N ALA A 37 2.41 -11.45 -2.57
CA ALA A 37 1.36 -10.45 -2.59
C ALA A 37 0.08 -10.96 -1.90
N VAL A 38 -0.68 -10.05 -1.31
CA VAL A 38 -2.02 -10.36 -0.80
C VAL A 38 -2.98 -10.59 -1.98
N ILE A 39 -3.68 -11.71 -1.97
CA ILE A 39 -4.70 -12.09 -2.95
C ILE A 39 -6.06 -12.09 -2.27
N VAL A 40 -7.08 -11.56 -2.96
CA VAL A 40 -8.47 -11.51 -2.47
C VAL A 40 -9.34 -12.46 -3.28
N ASP A 41 -9.91 -13.44 -2.61
CA ASP A 41 -11.00 -14.27 -3.13
C ASP A 41 -12.32 -13.48 -3.06
N ARG A 42 -12.80 -13.07 -4.23
CA ARG A 42 -14.01 -12.24 -4.35
C ARG A 42 -15.28 -12.97 -3.93
N GLU A 43 -15.33 -14.29 -4.06
CA GLU A 43 -16.52 -15.07 -3.72
C GLU A 43 -16.68 -15.23 -2.21
N LYS A 44 -15.56 -15.28 -1.48
CA LYS A 44 -15.54 -15.36 -0.01
C LYS A 44 -15.56 -14.00 0.69
N CYS A 45 -15.20 -12.94 -0.02
CA CYS A 45 -15.12 -11.61 0.57
C CYS A 45 -16.53 -11.08 0.91
N THR A 46 -16.73 -10.69 2.17
CA THR A 46 -18.01 -10.13 2.64
C THR A 46 -18.04 -8.61 2.62
N ALA A 47 -16.96 -7.95 2.18
CA ALA A 47 -16.75 -6.51 2.26
C ALA A 47 -16.92 -5.93 3.69
N CYS A 48 -16.57 -6.69 4.72
CA CYS A 48 -16.72 -6.26 6.12
C CYS A 48 -15.78 -5.12 6.56
N GLY A 49 -14.72 -4.82 5.80
CA GLY A 49 -13.80 -3.72 6.08
C GLY A 49 -12.72 -3.97 7.14
N LEU A 50 -12.74 -5.11 7.84
CA LEU A 50 -11.74 -5.40 8.88
C LEU A 50 -10.29 -5.43 8.39
N CYS A 51 -10.06 -5.75 7.10
CA CYS A 51 -8.73 -5.66 6.50
C CYS A 51 -8.22 -4.23 6.32
N ILE A 52 -9.14 -3.25 6.19
CA ILE A 52 -8.85 -1.81 6.12
C ILE A 52 -8.38 -1.36 7.49
N GLU A 53 -9.19 -1.62 8.54
CA GLU A 53 -8.87 -1.25 9.93
C GLU A 53 -7.56 -1.87 10.42
N ALA A 54 -7.26 -3.10 9.99
CA ALA A 54 -6.02 -3.78 10.37
C ALA A 54 -4.78 -3.28 9.61
N CYS A 55 -4.93 -2.52 8.52
CA CYS A 55 -3.82 -2.04 7.73
C CYS A 55 -3.20 -0.78 8.36
N PRO A 56 -1.92 -0.80 8.79
CA PRO A 56 -1.29 0.39 9.38
C PRO A 56 -1.19 1.57 8.40
N GLY A 57 -1.14 1.27 7.10
CA GLY A 57 -1.10 2.28 6.05
C GLY A 57 -2.45 2.64 5.47
N ASP A 58 -3.58 2.09 5.93
CA ASP A 58 -4.91 2.41 5.37
C ASP A 58 -5.00 2.27 3.82
N VAL A 59 -4.38 1.23 3.27
CA VAL A 59 -4.31 0.99 1.82
C VAL A 59 -5.53 0.26 1.26
N PRO A 60 -6.04 -0.83 1.89
CA PRO A 60 -7.19 -1.55 1.37
C PRO A 60 -8.42 -0.65 1.28
N TYR A 61 -9.25 -0.86 0.26
CA TYR A 61 -10.54 -0.17 0.14
C TYR A 61 -11.60 -1.12 -0.42
N ILE A 62 -12.88 -0.79 -0.28
CA ILE A 62 -13.96 -1.58 -0.87
C ILE A 62 -14.23 -1.11 -2.29
N HIS A 63 -14.36 -2.05 -3.23
CA HIS A 63 -14.69 -1.72 -4.61
C HIS A 63 -16.01 -0.94 -4.68
N PRO A 64 -16.10 0.18 -5.42
CA PRO A 64 -17.27 1.06 -5.36
C PRO A 64 -18.55 0.44 -5.95
N ALA A 65 -18.41 -0.52 -6.87
CA ALA A 65 -19.53 -1.17 -7.53
C ALA A 65 -19.75 -2.64 -7.11
N GLU A 66 -18.73 -3.29 -6.56
CA GLU A 66 -18.75 -4.72 -6.25
C GLU A 66 -18.44 -4.92 -4.77
N LYS A 67 -18.95 -6.00 -4.15
CA LYS A 67 -18.85 -6.20 -2.70
C LYS A 67 -17.60 -6.97 -2.30
N TYR A 68 -16.41 -6.46 -2.65
CA TYR A 68 -15.15 -7.06 -2.22
C TYR A 68 -14.09 -6.01 -1.91
N ALA A 69 -13.10 -6.39 -1.09
CA ALA A 69 -11.94 -5.54 -0.78
C ALA A 69 -10.92 -5.56 -1.93
N VAL A 70 -10.41 -4.40 -2.30
CA VAL A 70 -9.33 -4.23 -3.28
C VAL A 70 -8.03 -4.00 -2.52
N ILE A 71 -7.04 -4.84 -2.81
CA ILE A 71 -5.68 -4.76 -2.26
C ILE A 71 -4.73 -5.03 -3.43
N CYS A 72 -3.57 -4.35 -3.45
CA CYS A 72 -2.54 -4.58 -4.46
C CYS A 72 -2.07 -6.05 -4.45
N ASP A 73 -2.27 -6.73 -5.57
CA ASP A 73 -1.86 -8.10 -5.87
C ASP A 73 -0.47 -8.17 -6.55
N LEU A 74 0.25 -7.04 -6.55
CA LEU A 74 1.52 -6.83 -7.25
C LEU A 74 1.44 -7.12 -8.76
N CYS A 75 0.24 -7.09 -9.35
CA CYS A 75 -0.04 -7.48 -10.74
C CYS A 75 0.61 -8.83 -11.11
N GLY A 76 0.57 -9.81 -10.21
CA GLY A 76 1.20 -11.12 -10.43
C GLY A 76 2.73 -11.08 -10.52
N GLY A 77 3.36 -10.04 -9.94
CA GLY A 77 4.81 -9.85 -9.95
C GLY A 77 5.32 -8.92 -11.04
N ASP A 78 4.43 -8.42 -11.90
CA ASP A 78 4.74 -7.47 -12.98
C ASP A 78 3.94 -6.17 -12.83
N PRO A 79 4.29 -5.31 -11.84
CA PRO A 79 3.48 -4.15 -11.46
C PRO A 79 3.43 -3.09 -12.55
N GLN A 80 2.22 -2.82 -13.06
CA GLN A 80 2.00 -1.86 -14.14
C GLN A 80 2.23 -0.40 -13.69
N CYS A 81 2.00 -0.10 -12.41
CA CYS A 81 2.27 1.24 -11.85
C CYS A 81 3.76 1.60 -11.89
N VAL A 82 4.66 0.63 -11.68
CA VAL A 82 6.10 0.84 -11.78
C VAL A 82 6.49 1.13 -13.24
N LYS A 83 5.95 0.37 -14.20
CA LYS A 83 6.20 0.61 -15.63
C LYS A 83 5.77 2.00 -16.06
N ALA A 84 4.54 2.39 -15.75
CA ALA A 84 4.03 3.72 -16.07
C ALA A 84 4.87 4.83 -15.42
N CYS A 85 5.32 4.62 -14.18
CA CYS A 85 6.17 5.57 -13.47
C CYS A 85 7.54 5.76 -14.14
N SER A 86 8.16 4.66 -14.60
CA SER A 86 9.44 4.70 -15.30
C SER A 86 9.30 5.25 -16.72
N GLU A 87 8.24 4.88 -17.45
CA GLU A 87 7.98 5.39 -18.81
C GLU A 87 7.72 6.90 -18.83
N GLY A 88 7.08 7.44 -17.78
CA GLY A 88 6.88 8.89 -17.64
C GLY A 88 8.10 9.65 -17.11
N GLY A 89 9.20 8.96 -16.75
CA GLY A 89 10.45 9.58 -16.33
C GLY A 89 10.45 10.17 -14.91
N TRP A 90 9.51 9.79 -14.06
CA TRP A 90 9.47 10.26 -12.65
C TRP A 90 10.38 9.44 -11.73
N ASP A 91 10.57 8.16 -12.03
CA ASP A 91 11.39 7.21 -11.24
C ASP A 91 11.09 7.16 -9.72
N ALA A 92 9.88 7.55 -9.33
CA ALA A 92 9.40 7.51 -7.95
C ALA A 92 9.09 6.08 -7.44
N LEU A 93 8.79 5.15 -8.35
CA LEU A 93 8.47 3.76 -8.05
C LEU A 93 9.51 2.82 -8.65
N LYS A 94 9.91 1.80 -7.87
CA LYS A 94 10.86 0.77 -8.29
C LYS A 94 10.42 -0.60 -7.79
N LEU A 95 10.57 -1.63 -8.61
CA LEU A 95 10.38 -3.01 -8.18
C LEU A 95 11.65 -3.48 -7.44
N LEU A 96 11.49 -3.88 -6.18
CA LEU A 96 12.58 -4.38 -5.35
C LEU A 96 12.38 -5.87 -5.06
N LYS A 97 13.49 -6.62 -5.00
CA LYS A 97 13.47 -7.97 -4.44
C LYS A 97 13.46 -7.85 -2.91
N LYS A 98 12.48 -8.49 -2.27
CA LYS A 98 12.34 -8.51 -0.82
C LYS A 98 13.54 -9.22 -0.19
N SER A 99 14.11 -8.64 0.85
CA SER A 99 15.17 -9.29 1.65
C SER A 99 14.60 -9.73 2.99
N GLU A 100 15.07 -10.87 3.52
CA GLU A 100 14.62 -11.38 4.82
C GLU A 100 15.06 -10.51 6.01
N ASN A 101 16.05 -9.63 5.81
CA ASN A 101 16.65 -8.83 6.88
C ASN A 101 15.95 -7.49 7.13
N TYR A 102 14.84 -7.19 6.44
CA TYR A 102 14.16 -5.89 6.53
C TYR A 102 12.69 -6.02 6.93
N THR A 103 12.28 -5.21 7.92
CA THR A 103 10.88 -5.06 8.29
C THR A 103 10.22 -3.99 7.43
N TYR A 104 9.57 -4.40 6.34
CA TYR A 104 8.88 -3.45 5.44
C TYR A 104 7.64 -2.78 6.06
N LYS A 105 7.16 -3.27 7.21
CA LYS A 105 6.03 -2.69 7.94
C LYS A 105 6.27 -1.23 8.37
N VAL A 106 7.53 -0.82 8.55
CA VAL A 106 7.86 0.58 8.87
C VAL A 106 7.47 1.57 7.77
N TYR A 107 7.28 1.09 6.55
CA TYR A 107 6.82 1.88 5.41
C TYR A 107 5.29 1.85 5.25
N ALA A 108 4.56 1.05 6.03
CA ALA A 108 3.10 1.06 6.06
C ALA A 108 2.62 2.26 6.89
N LYS A 109 2.55 3.42 6.25
CA LYS A 109 2.17 4.70 6.83
C LYS A 109 0.98 5.28 6.07
N THR A 110 0.19 6.10 6.73
CA THR A 110 -0.95 6.75 6.06
C THR A 110 -0.46 7.81 5.07
N PRO A 111 -1.30 8.24 4.10
CA PRO A 111 -0.96 9.34 3.21
C PRO A 111 -0.52 10.61 3.95
N GLU A 112 -1.14 10.90 5.10
CA GLU A 112 -0.87 12.06 5.94
C GLU A 112 0.56 12.00 6.49
N GLU A 113 0.93 10.86 7.09
CA GLU A 113 2.25 10.62 7.68
C GLU A 113 3.35 10.71 6.62
N ILE A 114 3.16 10.05 5.48
CA ILE A 114 4.14 10.05 4.39
C ILE A 114 4.32 11.47 3.84
N THR A 115 3.21 12.18 3.59
CA THR A 115 3.26 13.55 3.05
C THR A 115 4.00 14.47 4.02
N ARG A 116 3.77 14.33 5.33
CA ARG A 116 4.46 15.11 6.37
C ARG A 116 5.96 14.92 6.33
N GLU A 117 6.39 13.66 6.35
CA GLU A 117 7.81 13.32 6.38
C GLU A 117 8.53 13.83 5.14
N VAL A 118 7.93 13.66 3.97
CA VAL A 118 8.53 14.13 2.71
C VAL A 118 8.53 15.66 2.65
N ALA A 119 7.48 16.34 3.11
CA ALA A 119 7.43 17.80 3.15
C ALA A 119 8.56 18.39 4.02
N VAL A 120 8.80 17.82 5.20
CA VAL A 120 9.91 18.23 6.09
C VAL A 120 11.26 17.93 5.43
N GLN A 121 11.42 16.77 4.78
CA GLN A 121 12.67 16.44 4.09
C GLN A 121 12.96 17.36 2.90
N LEU A 122 11.94 17.80 2.17
CA LEU A 122 12.10 18.66 0.99
C LEU A 122 12.25 20.14 1.34
N TYR A 123 11.51 20.64 2.34
CA TYR A 123 11.39 22.07 2.63
C TYR A 123 12.01 22.49 3.97
N GLY A 124 12.54 21.56 4.76
CA GLY A 124 13.14 21.85 6.07
C GLY A 124 12.12 22.41 7.06
N GLU A 125 12.50 23.46 7.80
CA GLU A 125 11.64 24.13 8.81
C GLU A 125 10.34 24.67 8.20
N VAL A 126 10.36 25.15 6.95
CA VAL A 126 9.15 25.60 6.22
C VAL A 126 8.20 24.44 5.96
N GLY A 127 8.74 23.22 5.83
CA GLY A 127 7.96 22.00 5.72
C GLY A 127 7.08 21.78 6.94
N GLU A 128 7.55 22.09 8.15
CA GLU A 128 6.78 21.91 9.39
C GLU A 128 5.56 22.85 9.47
N GLU A 129 5.62 24.01 8.82
CA GLU A 129 4.53 25.01 8.84
C GLU A 129 3.36 24.64 7.91
N VAL A 130 3.58 23.75 6.94
CA VAL A 130 2.61 23.41 5.89
C VAL A 130 1.93 22.05 6.07
N VAL A 131 2.29 21.26 7.09
CA VAL A 131 1.71 19.92 7.36
C VAL A 131 0.83 19.80 8.60
#